data_AF-A0A6S7BVL1-F1
#
_entry.id   AF-A0A6S7BVL1-F1
#
_cell.length_a   1.000
_cell.length_b   1.000
_cell.length_c   1.000
_cell.angle_alpha   90.00
_cell.angle_beta   90.00
_cell.angle_gamma   90.00
#
_symmetry.space_group_name_H-M   'P 1'
#
loop_
_entity.id
_entity.type
_entity.pdbx_description
1 polymer ?
#
loop_
_entity_poly.entity_id
_entity_poly.type
_entity_poly.pdbx_seq_one_letter_code
_entity_poly.pdbx_strand_id
1 'polypeptide(L)'
;MRRSPNVAATCFQQRPTRHTHCISRTGADHAGQVGLDQKMVKTWVRRYPYGTTAVSDEIVRSQQFVADAFYGARLIPQKITVRDNLWQSPVVAAALAAQ
;
A
#
# COMPACT_ATOMS: atom_id res chain seq x y z
N MET A 1 -19.68 -3.01 11.98
CA MET A 1 -18.63 -3.46 11.04
C MET A 1 -17.56 -4.19 11.85
N ARG A 2 -17.51 -5.54 11.82
CA ARG A 2 -16.51 -6.33 12.59
C ARG A 2 -15.15 -6.20 11.89
N ARG A 3 -14.16 -5.61 12.55
CA ARG A 3 -12.76 -5.73 12.15
C ARG A 3 -12.31 -7.15 12.51
N SER A 4 -11.95 -7.96 11.51
CA SER A 4 -11.35 -9.28 11.72
C SER A 4 -9.83 -9.16 11.53
N PRO A 5 -9.06 -8.84 12.59
CA PRO A 5 -7.63 -8.55 12.49
C PRO A 5 -6.82 -9.73 11.95
N ASN A 6 -7.29 -10.96 12.18
CA ASN A 6 -6.63 -12.17 11.67
C ASN A 6 -6.69 -12.27 10.14
N VAL A 7 -7.84 -11.94 9.52
CA VAL A 7 -7.98 -11.99 8.05
C VAL A 7 -7.08 -10.96 7.38
N ALA A 8 -7.00 -9.74 7.94
CA ALA A 8 -6.12 -8.69 7.39
C ALA A 8 -4.64 -9.07 7.47
N ALA A 9 -4.20 -9.72 8.56
CA ALA A 9 -2.83 -10.20 8.72
C ALA A 9 -2.50 -11.30 7.71
N THR A 10 -3.41 -12.27 7.53
CA THR A 10 -3.24 -13.35 6.54
C THR A 10 -3.16 -12.80 5.12
N CYS A 11 -4.03 -11.85 4.74
CA CYS A 11 -3.98 -11.21 3.42
C CYS A 11 -2.69 -10.41 3.20
N PHE A 12 -2.11 -9.84 4.26
CA PHE A 12 -0.82 -9.16 4.17
C PHE A 12 0.32 -10.15 3.89
N GLN A 13 0.37 -11.28 4.61
CA GLN A 13 1.38 -12.33 4.43
C GLN A 13 1.29 -13.01 3.06
N GLN A 14 0.09 -13.16 2.50
CA GLN A 14 -0.12 -13.80 1.20
C GLN A 14 0.26 -12.91 0.01
N ARG A 15 0.42 -11.60 0.21
CA ARG A 15 0.83 -10.72 -0.89
C ARG A 15 2.35 -10.73 -1.03
N PRO A 16 2.89 -11.05 -2.22
CA PRO A 16 4.32 -11.06 -2.42
C PRO A 16 4.91 -9.67 -2.19
N THR A 17 5.97 -9.60 -1.38
CA THR A 17 6.91 -8.48 -1.38
C THR A 17 7.58 -8.42 -2.75
N ARG A 18 7.80 -7.21 -3.29
CA ARG A 18 8.29 -6.92 -4.66
C ARG A 18 9.03 -8.09 -5.35
N HIS A 19 8.38 -8.78 -6.28
CA HIS A 19 9.02 -9.78 -7.15
C HIS A 19 8.80 -9.47 -8.64
N THR A 20 9.89 -9.50 -9.40
CA THR A 20 9.99 -9.23 -10.85
C THR A 20 9.13 -10.16 -11.72
N HIS A 21 8.71 -11.32 -11.20
CA HIS A 21 8.02 -12.38 -11.93
C HIS A 21 6.54 -12.09 -12.23
N CYS A 22 5.94 -11.04 -11.64
CA CYS A 22 4.53 -10.70 -11.88
C CYS A 22 4.30 -9.65 -12.98
N ILE A 23 5.34 -8.93 -13.43
CA ILE A 23 5.18 -7.74 -14.29
C ILE A 23 4.39 -8.02 -15.59
N SER A 24 4.57 -9.19 -16.21
CA SER A 24 3.88 -9.56 -17.46
C SER A 24 2.40 -9.90 -17.28
N ARG A 25 2.06 -10.64 -16.21
CA ARG A 25 0.68 -11.01 -15.84
C ARG A 25 -0.08 -9.79 -15.32
N THR A 26 0.56 -9.03 -14.43
CA THR A 26 0.01 -7.83 -13.82
C THR A 26 -0.33 -6.76 -14.88
N GLY A 27 0.49 -6.60 -15.92
CA GLY A 27 0.16 -5.68 -17.01
C GLY A 27 -1.10 -6.05 -17.80
N ALA A 28 -1.43 -7.34 -17.93
CA ALA A 28 -2.65 -7.79 -18.60
C ALA A 28 -3.89 -7.59 -17.72
N ASP A 29 -3.79 -7.89 -16.42
CA ASP A 29 -4.90 -7.72 -15.47
C ASP A 29 -5.29 -6.25 -15.31
N HIS A 30 -4.31 -5.34 -15.26
CA HIS A 30 -4.55 -3.91 -15.06
C HIS A 30 -5.06 -3.25 -16.34
N ALA A 31 -4.55 -3.63 -17.52
CA ALA A 31 -4.97 -3.08 -18.80
C ALA A 31 -6.49 -3.16 -19.03
N GLY A 32 -7.11 -4.29 -18.69
CA GLY A 32 -8.57 -4.43 -18.76
C GLY A 32 -9.32 -3.53 -17.77
N GLN A 33 -8.74 -3.27 -16.60
CA GLN A 33 -9.35 -2.43 -15.56
C GLN A 33 -9.24 -0.93 -15.85
N VAL A 34 -8.13 -0.49 -16.45
CA VAL A 34 -7.87 0.92 -16.75
C VAL A 34 -8.20 1.30 -18.20
N GLY A 35 -8.56 0.33 -19.05
CA GLY A 35 -8.86 0.55 -20.46
C GLY A 35 -7.67 0.97 -21.31
N LEU A 36 -6.44 0.62 -20.90
CA LEU A 36 -5.19 1.01 -21.56
C LEU A 36 -4.55 -0.18 -22.26
N ASP A 37 -3.75 0.09 -23.30
CA ASP A 37 -3.00 -0.95 -24.01
C ASP A 37 -2.02 -1.70 -23.09
N GLN A 38 -1.95 -3.03 -23.25
CA GLN A 38 -1.13 -3.88 -22.40
C GLN A 38 0.37 -3.55 -22.46
N LYS A 39 0.91 -3.08 -23.60
CA LYS A 39 2.33 -2.70 -23.69
C LYS A 39 2.59 -1.41 -22.92
N MET A 40 1.64 -0.48 -22.93
CA MET A 40 1.72 0.75 -22.14
C MET A 40 1.71 0.43 -20.64
N VAL A 41 0.78 -0.42 -20.19
CA VAL A 41 0.70 -0.83 -18.78
C VAL A 41 1.96 -1.59 -18.36
N LYS A 42 2.46 -2.54 -19.16
CA LYS A 42 3.73 -3.24 -18.88
C LYS A 42 4.90 -2.28 -18.71
N THR A 43 4.96 -1.22 -19.51
CA THR A 43 6.02 -0.19 -19.39
C THR A 43 5.88 0.58 -18.08
N TRP A 44 4.67 0.94 -17.68
CA TRP A 44 4.42 1.65 -16.42
C TRP A 44 4.74 0.79 -15.20
N VAL A 45 4.28 -0.47 -15.16
CA VAL A 45 4.56 -1.42 -14.06
C VAL A 45 6.07 -1.66 -13.88
N ARG A 46 6.84 -1.65 -14.97
CA ARG A 46 8.31 -1.74 -14.90
C ARG A 46 8.96 -0.53 -14.23
N ARG A 47 8.44 0.68 -14.47
CA ARG A 47 8.97 1.92 -13.88
C ARG A 47 8.62 2.04 -12.40
N TYR A 48 7.44 1.57 -12.02
CA TYR A 48 6.93 1.67 -10.66
C TYR A 48 6.46 0.31 -10.14
N PRO A 49 7.38 -0.58 -9.71
CA PRO A 49 6.99 -1.84 -9.12
C PRO A 49 6.28 -1.60 -7.79
N TYR A 50 5.07 -2.15 -7.67
CA TYR A 50 4.25 -2.10 -6.46
C TYR A 50 4.27 -3.42 -5.72
N GLY A 51 4.07 -3.34 -4.41
CA GLY A 51 4.02 -4.48 -3.49
C GLY A 51 3.57 -3.98 -2.12
N THR A 52 3.14 -4.90 -1.26
CA THR A 52 2.75 -4.56 0.11
C THR A 52 3.97 -4.57 1.02
N THR A 53 4.07 -3.58 1.90
CA THR A 53 5.04 -3.52 2.98
C THR A 53 4.36 -3.01 4.24
N ALA A 54 4.92 -3.28 5.41
CA ALA A 54 4.38 -2.75 6.65
C ALA A 54 4.62 -1.24 6.71
N VAL A 55 3.70 -0.56 7.40
CA VAL A 55 3.79 0.87 7.60
C VAL A 55 4.85 1.15 8.67
N SER A 56 6.00 1.65 8.24
CA SER A 56 7.08 2.12 9.11
C SER A 56 6.79 3.51 9.67
N ASP A 57 7.53 3.93 10.71
CA ASP A 57 7.42 5.29 11.26
C ASP A 57 7.73 6.37 10.22
N GLU A 58 8.61 6.10 9.26
CA GLU A 58 8.88 7.02 8.16
C GLU A 58 7.65 7.21 7.27
N ILE A 59 6.95 6.12 6.93
CA ILE A 59 5.70 6.17 6.16
C ILE A 59 4.63 6.93 6.96
N VAL A 60 4.55 6.72 8.27
CA VAL A 60 3.61 7.49 9.13
C VAL A 60 3.94 8.98 9.09
N ARG A 61 5.21 9.37 9.23
CA ARG A 61 5.63 10.78 9.15
C ARG A 61 5.31 11.40 7.80
N SER A 62 5.63 10.70 6.72
CA SER A 62 5.34 11.16 5.36
C SER A 62 3.84 11.35 5.14
N GLN A 63 3.02 10.42 5.62
CA GLN A 63 1.58 10.50 5.45
C GLN A 63 0.96 11.60 6.34
N GLN A 64 1.53 11.83 7.53
CA GLN A 64 1.13 12.96 8.38
C GLN A 64 1.44 14.30 7.69
N PHE A 65 2.61 14.44 7.07
CA PHE A 65 2.97 15.64 6.31
C PHE A 65 1.97 15.94 5.19
N VAL A 66 1.55 14.91 4.44
CA VAL A 66 0.51 15.07 3.42
C VAL A 66 -0.82 15.49 4.04
N ALA A 67 -1.25 14.86 5.13
CA ALA A 67 -2.49 15.22 5.82
C ALA A 67 -2.49 16.68 6.30
N ASP A 68 -1.36 17.13 6.85
CA ASP A 68 -1.20 18.52 7.31
C ASP A 68 -1.22 19.51 6.14
N ALA A 69 -0.59 19.18 5.00
CA ALA A 69 -0.63 20.01 3.80
C ALA A 69 -2.05 20.17 3.25
N PHE A 70 -2.83 19.08 3.22
CA PHE A 70 -4.22 19.11 2.77
C PHE A 70 -5.12 19.92 3.70
N TYR A 71 -4.89 19.81 5.01
CA TYR A 71 -5.62 20.62 6.00
C TYR A 71 -5.26 22.11 5.89
N GLY A 72 -3.97 22.43 5.77
CA GLY A 72 -3.48 23.80 5.57
C GLY A 72 -4.03 24.44 4.29
N ALA A 73 -4.13 23.66 3.20
CA ALA A 73 -4.75 24.09 1.95
C ALA A 73 -6.29 24.05 1.96
N ARG A 74 -6.93 23.67 3.07
CA ARG A 74 -8.39 23.50 3.22
C ARG A 74 -9.02 22.53 2.21
N LEU A 75 -8.24 21.57 1.72
CA LEU A 75 -8.72 20.49 0.85
C LEU A 75 -9.43 19.39 1.64
N ILE A 76 -9.22 19.35 2.96
CA ILE A 76 -9.97 18.49 3.88
C ILE A 76 -10.54 19.33 5.04
N PRO A 77 -11.75 18.98 5.53
CA PRO A 77 -12.45 19.79 6.52
C PRO A 77 -11.95 19.57 7.95
N GLN A 78 -11.25 18.47 8.24
CA GLN A 78 -10.83 18.09 9.58
C GLN A 78 -9.34 17.75 9.60
N LYS A 79 -8.67 18.12 10.69
CA LYS A 79 -7.28 17.72 10.93
C LYS A 79 -7.24 16.24 11.27
N ILE A 80 -6.32 15.51 10.65
CA ILE A 80 -6.17 14.06 10.83
C ILE A 80 -4.84 13.78 11.51
N THR A 81 -4.86 12.96 12.55
CA THR A 81 -3.67 12.32 13.12
C THR A 81 -3.55 10.92 12.53
N VAL A 82 -2.56 10.69 11.67
CA VAL A 82 -2.39 9.42 10.95
C VAL A 82 -2.11 8.27 11.92
N ARG A 83 -1.37 8.53 13.00
CA ARG A 83 -0.98 7.51 13.98
C ARG A 83 -2.17 6.88 14.70
N ASP A 84 -3.24 7.64 14.90
CA ASP A 84 -4.47 7.18 15.59
C ASP A 84 -5.20 6.10 14.78
N ASN A 85 -4.96 6.03 13.47
CA ASN A 85 -5.57 5.06 12.56
C ASN A 85 -4.60 3.95 12.13
N LEU A 86 -3.40 3.91 12.71
CA LEU A 86 -2.41 2.90 12.38
C LEU A 86 -2.81 1.55 12.99
N TRP A 87 -3.05 0.57 12.12
CA TRP A 87 -3.21 -0.82 12.56
C TRP A 87 -1.87 -1.56 12.44
N GLN A 88 -1.45 -2.20 13.52
CA GLN A 88 -0.25 -3.03 13.60
C GLN A 88 -0.64 -4.47 13.95
N SER A 89 -0.04 -5.44 13.24
CA SER A 89 -0.21 -6.85 13.56
C SER A 89 1.10 -7.40 14.13
N PRO A 90 1.09 -8.00 15.33
CA PRO A 90 2.29 -8.57 15.93
C PRO A 90 2.86 -9.72 15.08
N VAL A 91 2.01 -10.44 14.36
CA VAL A 91 2.42 -11.52 13.43
C VAL A 91 3.19 -10.93 12.23
N VAL A 92 2.73 -9.81 11.69
CA VAL A 92 3.40 -9.13 10.57
C VAL A 92 4.71 -8.49 11.05
N ALA A 93 4.70 -7.86 12.24
CA ALA A 93 5.89 -7.28 12.84
C ALA A 93 6.96 -8.35 13.13
N ALA A 94 6.58 -9.51 13.67
CA ALA A 94 7.49 -10.62 13.91
C ALA A 94 8.05 -11.22 12.61
N ALA A 95 7.22 -11.37 11.58
CA ALA A 95 7.66 -11.87 10.27
C ALA A 95 8.68 -10.95 9.59
N LEU A 96 8.52 -9.62 9.75
CA LEU A 96 9.45 -8.63 9.21
C LEU A 96 10.74 -8.51 10.03
N ALA A 97 10.70 -8.75 11.34
CA ALA A 97 11.91 -8.76 12.18
C ALA A 97 12.78 -10.02 11.97
N ALA A 98 12.21 -11.07 11.36
CA ALA A 98 12.89 -12.32 11.03
C ALA A 98 13.41 -12.37 9.56
N GLN A 99 13.18 -11.32 8.77
CA GLN A 99 13.64 -11.14 7.38
C GLN A 99 14.89 -10.26 7.34
#